data_AF-A0A5E4M7S0-F1
#
_entry.id   AF-A0A5E4M7S0-F1
#
_cell.length_a   1.000
_cell.length_b   1.000
_cell.length_c   1.000
_cell.angle_alpha   90.00
_cell.angle_beta   90.00
_cell.angle_gamma   90.00
#
_symmetry.space_group_name_H-M   'P 1'
#
loop_
_entity.id
_entity.type
_entity.pdbx_description
1 polymer ?
#
loop_
_entity_poly.entity_id
_entity_poly.type
_entity_poly.pdbx_seq_one_letter_code
_entity_poly.pdbx_strand_id
1 'polypeptide(L)'
;MRSSGRHYFEKAVMSYDEKPRRLWLFDYPAQAALCGVQIWWTSETNEAFTHLEVGHENALKDYNRKQIAQLNELIDLLLEDLTVGDRQKVNTICTIDVHCRDVVAKMITQKIETASSFQWQSQLRHRWDLKEADCFANICDAQFGYSYEYLGNTPRLVVTPLTDRCYITLTQSLHLVMGGAPAGPAGTGKTETTKDLGKAIGMMVYVFNCSEQMDFRRSDRNRPEDQVLMRALRDFNTPKIVTEDTSIFMGLIGDLFPALDVPRKRNLDFEKTVRQAALDLKLQPEDNFILKVVQLVELLEVRHSVFIIGLAGTGKSEVWKTLYKTYSNMKLKPYFNDIEPKAVTNDELFGVISATTREWVDGKSL
;
A
#
# COMPACT_ATOMS: atom_id res chain seq x y z
N MET A 1 24.68 -5.87 -5.68
CA MET A 1 23.28 -6.23 -5.38
C MET A 1 22.51 -6.51 -6.66
N ARG A 2 22.30 -5.53 -7.55
CA ARG A 2 21.61 -5.73 -8.85
C ARG A 2 22.22 -6.82 -9.73
N SER A 3 23.55 -6.85 -9.85
CA SER A 3 24.29 -7.89 -10.58
C SER A 3 24.06 -9.30 -10.02
N SER A 4 24.02 -9.45 -8.70
CA SER A 4 23.70 -10.71 -8.03
C SER A 4 22.25 -11.14 -8.31
N GLY A 5 21.31 -10.19 -8.28
CA GLY A 5 19.91 -10.44 -8.63
C GLY A 5 19.76 -10.96 -10.07
N ARG A 6 20.41 -10.29 -11.03
CA ARG A 6 20.45 -10.71 -12.44
C ARG A 6 21.04 -12.10 -12.63
N HIS A 7 22.15 -12.40 -11.96
CA HIS A 7 22.78 -13.74 -11.99
C HIS A 7 21.85 -14.85 -11.48
N TYR A 8 21.11 -14.62 -10.39
CA TYR A 8 20.15 -15.61 -9.89
C TYR A 8 18.92 -15.75 -10.80
N PHE A 9 18.49 -14.67 -11.46
CA PHE A 9 17.41 -14.73 -12.45
C PHE A 9 17.83 -15.56 -13.65
N GLU A 10 19.02 -15.32 -14.20
CA GLU A 10 19.56 -16.09 -15.31
C GLU A 10 19.57 -17.59 -15.00
N LYS A 11 20.17 -17.97 -13.86
CA LYS A 11 20.22 -19.37 -13.43
C LYS A 11 18.84 -19.98 -13.24
N ALA A 12 17.92 -19.24 -12.59
CA ALA A 12 16.56 -19.69 -12.37
C ALA A 12 15.86 -19.98 -13.71
N VAL A 13 15.94 -19.05 -14.67
CA VAL A 13 15.30 -19.22 -15.98
C VAL A 13 15.91 -20.39 -16.74
N MET A 14 17.24 -20.54 -16.74
CA MET A 14 17.93 -21.61 -17.47
C MET A 14 17.67 -23.01 -16.89
N SER A 15 17.46 -23.13 -15.57
CA SER A 15 17.33 -24.43 -14.90
C SER A 15 15.87 -24.85 -14.63
N TYR A 16 14.88 -24.11 -15.14
CA TYR A 16 13.46 -24.31 -14.79
C TYR A 16 12.94 -25.71 -15.12
N ASP A 17 13.36 -26.26 -16.26
CA ASP A 17 12.91 -27.57 -16.74
C ASP A 17 13.76 -28.75 -16.20
N GLU A 18 14.80 -28.48 -15.42
CA GLU A 18 15.71 -29.54 -14.93
C GLU A 18 15.07 -30.45 -13.89
N LYS A 19 14.04 -29.98 -13.18
CA LYS A 19 13.40 -30.74 -12.10
C LYS A 19 11.95 -30.30 -11.85
N PRO A 20 11.15 -31.12 -11.13
CA PRO A 20 9.78 -30.77 -10.81
C PRO A 20 9.67 -29.42 -10.13
N ARG A 21 8.68 -28.62 -10.55
CA ARG A 21 8.47 -27.26 -10.08
C ARG A 21 8.43 -27.16 -8.55
N ARG A 22 7.73 -28.09 -7.88
CA ARG A 22 7.66 -28.17 -6.41
C ARG A 22 9.03 -28.23 -5.70
N LEU A 23 10.07 -28.74 -6.38
CA LEU A 23 11.45 -28.80 -5.88
C LEU A 23 12.30 -27.65 -6.42
N TRP A 24 12.08 -27.25 -7.67
CA TRP A 24 12.81 -26.15 -8.32
C TRP A 24 12.68 -24.83 -7.56
N LEU A 25 11.47 -24.57 -7.04
CA LEU A 25 11.19 -23.32 -6.34
C LEU A 25 12.20 -23.05 -5.23
N PHE A 26 12.66 -24.07 -4.49
CA PHE A 26 13.52 -23.90 -3.32
C PHE A 26 14.99 -23.64 -3.61
N ASP A 27 15.48 -23.85 -4.84
CA ASP A 27 16.89 -23.60 -5.18
C ASP A 27 17.23 -22.12 -5.28
N TYR A 28 16.22 -21.31 -5.56
CA TYR A 28 16.40 -19.90 -5.89
C TYR A 28 15.79 -18.99 -4.83
N PRO A 29 16.33 -17.79 -4.61
CA PRO A 29 15.69 -16.77 -3.78
C PRO A 29 14.25 -16.50 -4.24
N ALA A 30 13.34 -16.19 -3.32
CA ALA A 30 11.90 -16.02 -3.61
C ALA A 30 11.62 -15.09 -4.81
N GLN A 31 12.34 -13.97 -4.91
CA GLN A 31 12.20 -13.02 -6.01
C GLN A 31 12.60 -13.61 -7.37
N ALA A 32 13.71 -14.38 -7.43
CA ALA A 32 14.17 -15.03 -8.66
C ALA A 32 13.27 -16.20 -9.06
N ALA A 33 12.84 -17.02 -8.09
CA ALA A 33 11.89 -18.10 -8.32
C ALA A 33 10.55 -17.58 -8.87
N LEU A 34 10.01 -16.51 -8.27
CA LEU A 34 8.78 -15.88 -8.72
C LEU A 34 8.90 -15.33 -10.15
N CYS A 35 9.96 -14.58 -10.44
CA CYS A 35 10.14 -14.03 -11.78
C CYS A 35 10.39 -15.12 -12.82
N GLY A 36 11.17 -16.16 -12.49
CA GLY A 36 11.38 -17.32 -13.36
C GLY A 36 10.06 -18.01 -13.75
N VAL A 37 9.16 -18.22 -12.79
CA VAL A 37 7.79 -18.72 -13.06
C VAL A 37 7.05 -17.81 -14.03
N GLN A 38 7.08 -16.50 -13.85
CA GLN A 38 6.36 -15.55 -14.72
C GLN A 38 6.95 -15.49 -16.14
N ILE A 39 8.26 -15.65 -16.27
CA ILE A 39 8.95 -15.75 -17.56
C ILE A 39 8.53 -17.02 -18.29
N TRP A 40 8.54 -18.16 -17.61
CA TRP A 40 8.12 -19.42 -18.20
C TRP A 40 6.63 -19.46 -18.53
N TRP A 41 5.78 -18.88 -17.68
CA TRP A 41 4.37 -18.68 -18.02
C TRP A 41 4.19 -17.91 -19.34
N THR A 42 4.96 -16.83 -19.52
CA THR A 42 4.93 -16.05 -20.77
C THR A 42 5.41 -16.88 -21.96
N SER A 43 6.50 -17.63 -21.79
CA SER A 43 7.07 -18.49 -22.84
C SER A 43 6.10 -19.60 -23.27
N GLU A 44 5.60 -20.38 -22.31
CA GLU A 44 4.69 -21.51 -22.56
C GLU A 44 3.34 -21.05 -23.12
N THR A 45 2.84 -19.87 -22.70
CA THR A 45 1.61 -19.30 -23.27
C THR A 45 1.81 -18.89 -24.74
N ASN A 46 2.97 -18.31 -25.07
CA ASN A 46 3.29 -17.97 -26.46
C ASN A 46 3.50 -19.24 -27.31
N GLU A 47 4.13 -20.28 -26.76
CA GLU A 47 4.25 -21.59 -27.42
C GLU A 47 2.87 -22.21 -27.70
N ALA A 48 1.94 -22.11 -26.75
CA ALA A 48 0.55 -22.55 -26.96
C ALA A 48 -0.15 -21.77 -28.08
N PHE A 49 0.11 -20.46 -28.23
CA PHE A 49 -0.36 -19.68 -29.38
C PHE A 49 0.26 -20.15 -30.70
N THR A 50 1.58 -20.43 -30.74
CA THR A 50 2.23 -20.98 -31.93
C THR A 50 1.63 -22.33 -32.32
N HIS A 51 1.33 -23.20 -31.35
CA HIS A 51 0.66 -24.47 -31.63
C HIS A 51 -0.77 -24.29 -32.18
N LEU A 52 -1.52 -23.28 -31.70
CA LEU A 52 -2.82 -22.93 -32.28
C LEU A 52 -2.69 -22.51 -33.75
N GLU A 53 -1.69 -21.69 -34.09
CA GLU A 53 -1.44 -21.25 -35.47
C GLU A 53 -1.08 -22.41 -36.41
N VAL A 54 -0.41 -23.44 -35.90
CA VAL A 54 -0.09 -24.68 -36.64
C VAL A 54 -1.30 -25.63 -36.76
N GLY A 55 -2.43 -25.31 -36.09
CA GLY A 55 -3.69 -26.06 -36.19
C GLY A 55 -4.00 -26.96 -34.99
N HIS A 56 -3.24 -26.88 -33.89
CA HIS A 56 -3.55 -27.61 -32.66
C HIS A 56 -4.60 -26.86 -31.81
N GLU A 57 -5.88 -27.00 -32.18
CA GLU A 57 -7.01 -26.26 -31.59
C GLU A 57 -7.16 -26.36 -30.05
N ASN A 58 -6.56 -27.39 -29.43
CA ASN A 58 -6.64 -27.61 -27.98
C ASN A 58 -5.40 -27.12 -27.21
N ALA A 59 -4.40 -26.52 -27.86
CA ALA A 59 -3.12 -26.18 -27.21
C ALA A 59 -3.28 -25.32 -25.95
N LEU A 60 -4.10 -24.25 -25.98
CA LEU A 60 -4.37 -23.44 -24.79
C LEU A 60 -5.12 -24.22 -23.70
N LYS A 61 -6.04 -25.13 -24.06
CA LYS A 61 -6.78 -25.96 -23.09
C LYS A 61 -5.86 -26.96 -22.40
N ASP A 62 -4.95 -27.57 -23.16
CA ASP A 62 -3.97 -28.51 -22.62
C ASP A 62 -2.96 -27.79 -21.72
N TYR A 63 -2.53 -26.58 -22.10
CA TYR A 63 -1.73 -25.74 -21.23
C TYR A 63 -2.47 -25.35 -19.95
N ASN A 64 -3.75 -24.97 -20.03
CA ASN A 64 -4.53 -24.64 -18.84
C ASN A 64 -4.71 -25.83 -17.89
N ARG A 65 -4.86 -27.05 -18.42
CA ARG A 65 -4.84 -28.28 -17.60
C ARG A 65 -3.50 -28.48 -16.90
N LYS A 66 -2.38 -28.23 -17.59
CA LYS A 66 -1.03 -28.25 -16.99
C LYS A 66 -0.91 -27.24 -15.84
N GLN A 67 -1.40 -26.02 -16.03
CA GLN A 67 -1.40 -24.99 -14.97
C GLN A 67 -2.22 -25.41 -13.75
N ILE A 68 -3.40 -26.00 -13.94
CA ILE A 68 -4.24 -26.49 -12.84
C ILE A 68 -3.53 -27.61 -12.07
N ALA A 69 -2.90 -28.55 -12.78
CA ALA A 69 -2.13 -29.63 -12.14
C ALA A 69 -0.96 -29.07 -11.31
N GLN A 70 -0.16 -28.16 -11.87
CA GLN A 70 0.94 -27.52 -11.15
C GLN A 70 0.46 -26.73 -9.93
N LEU A 71 -0.65 -25.99 -10.05
CA LEU A 71 -1.21 -25.23 -8.93
C LEU A 71 -1.67 -26.16 -7.80
N ASN A 72 -2.31 -27.29 -8.12
CA ASN A 72 -2.70 -28.28 -7.12
C ASN A 72 -1.47 -28.87 -6.40
N GLU A 73 -0.38 -29.17 -7.11
CA GLU A 73 0.87 -29.60 -6.47
C GLU A 73 1.42 -28.57 -5.48
N LEU A 74 1.31 -27.27 -5.79
CA LEU A 74 1.73 -26.20 -4.88
C LEU A 74 0.78 -26.03 -3.69
N ILE A 75 -0.52 -26.26 -3.89
CA ILE A 75 -1.51 -26.26 -2.80
C ILE A 75 -1.22 -27.44 -1.84
N ASP A 76 -0.94 -28.62 -2.37
CA ASP A 76 -0.56 -29.78 -1.57
C ASP A 76 0.74 -29.51 -0.79
N LEU A 77 1.72 -28.87 -1.42
CA LEU A 77 2.97 -28.45 -0.76
C LEU A 77 2.70 -27.46 0.40
N LEU A 78 1.67 -26.61 0.31
CA LEU A 78 1.29 -25.72 1.41
C LEU A 78 0.64 -26.46 2.60
N LEU A 79 0.14 -27.68 2.40
CA LEU A 79 -0.38 -28.50 3.50
C LEU A 79 0.76 -29.21 4.26
N GLU A 80 1.96 -29.29 3.68
CA GLU A 80 3.15 -29.84 4.32
C GLU A 80 3.78 -28.86 5.35
N ASP A 81 4.72 -29.38 6.14
CA ASP A 81 5.48 -28.61 7.12
C ASP A 81 6.59 -27.79 6.45
N LEU A 82 6.27 -26.53 6.13
CA LEU A 82 7.21 -25.54 5.58
C LEU A 82 7.67 -24.53 6.62
N THR A 83 8.89 -24.02 6.45
CA THR A 83 9.36 -22.85 7.21
C THR A 83 8.49 -21.63 6.92
N VAL A 84 8.47 -20.64 7.82
CA VAL A 84 7.66 -19.42 7.62
C VAL A 84 8.01 -18.70 6.31
N GLY A 85 9.30 -18.65 5.97
CA GLY A 85 9.77 -18.04 4.73
C GLY A 85 9.36 -18.83 3.49
N ASP A 86 9.52 -20.16 3.52
CA ASP A 86 9.14 -21.03 2.40
C ASP A 86 7.62 -21.02 2.17
N ARG A 87 6.83 -21.08 3.24
CA ARG A 87 5.38 -20.96 3.18
C ARG A 87 4.95 -19.64 2.55
N GLN A 88 5.58 -18.53 2.93
CA GLN A 88 5.30 -17.23 2.33
C GLN A 88 5.68 -17.17 0.84
N LYS A 89 6.81 -17.78 0.47
CA LYS A 89 7.27 -17.85 -0.93
C LYS A 89 6.29 -18.66 -1.78
N VAL A 90 5.89 -19.85 -1.33
CA VAL A 90 4.92 -20.70 -2.04
C VAL A 90 3.56 -20.00 -2.14
N ASN A 91 3.06 -19.40 -1.05
CA ASN A 91 1.82 -18.60 -1.09
C ASN A 91 1.87 -17.46 -2.11
N THR A 92 3.02 -16.79 -2.20
CA THR A 92 3.22 -15.68 -3.14
C THR A 92 3.16 -16.16 -4.58
N ILE A 93 3.76 -17.32 -4.87
CA ILE A 93 3.75 -17.92 -6.21
C ILE A 93 2.35 -18.44 -6.55
N CYS A 94 1.66 -19.12 -5.63
CA CYS A 94 0.26 -19.53 -5.81
C CYS A 94 -0.65 -18.34 -6.13
N THR A 95 -0.45 -17.19 -5.47
CA THR A 95 -1.26 -15.98 -5.72
C THR A 95 -1.16 -15.51 -7.17
N ILE A 96 0.06 -15.50 -7.73
CA ILE A 96 0.28 -15.10 -9.12
C ILE A 96 -0.18 -16.19 -10.09
N ASP A 97 0.06 -17.46 -9.79
CA ASP A 97 -0.37 -18.59 -10.60
C ASP A 97 -1.89 -18.67 -10.79
N VAL A 98 -2.66 -18.39 -9.74
CA VAL A 98 -4.13 -18.32 -9.83
C VAL A 98 -4.55 -17.30 -10.88
N HIS A 99 -3.95 -16.10 -10.85
CA HIS A 99 -4.20 -15.07 -11.85
C HIS A 99 -3.77 -15.52 -13.26
N CYS A 100 -2.56 -16.05 -13.41
CA CYS A 100 -2.05 -16.54 -14.70
C CYS A 100 -2.95 -17.64 -15.31
N ARG A 101 -3.46 -18.57 -14.48
CA ARG A 101 -4.41 -19.62 -14.87
C ARG A 101 -5.76 -19.02 -15.30
N ASP A 102 -6.27 -18.07 -14.53
CA ASP A 102 -7.55 -17.39 -14.83
C ASP A 102 -7.49 -16.59 -16.13
N VAL A 103 -6.35 -15.95 -16.42
CA VAL A 103 -6.09 -15.26 -17.69
C VAL A 103 -6.18 -16.22 -18.87
N VAL A 104 -5.49 -17.38 -18.80
CA VAL A 104 -5.54 -18.39 -19.87
C VAL A 104 -6.95 -18.97 -20.02
N ALA A 105 -7.64 -19.29 -18.91
CA ALA A 105 -9.03 -19.77 -18.94
C ALA A 105 -9.98 -18.76 -19.58
N LYS A 106 -9.78 -17.46 -19.32
CA LYS A 106 -10.53 -16.38 -19.94
C LYS A 106 -10.25 -16.28 -21.44
N MET A 107 -8.99 -16.40 -21.86
CA MET A 107 -8.63 -16.40 -23.29
C MET A 107 -9.27 -17.57 -24.05
N ILE A 108 -9.32 -18.77 -23.44
CA ILE A 108 -10.02 -19.94 -23.99
C ILE A 108 -11.52 -19.64 -24.17
N THR A 109 -12.16 -19.07 -23.14
CA THR A 109 -13.59 -18.75 -23.17
C THR A 109 -13.91 -17.70 -24.25
N GLN A 110 -12.99 -16.76 -24.46
CA GLN A 110 -13.11 -15.70 -25.47
C GLN A 110 -12.64 -16.12 -26.86
N LYS A 111 -12.20 -17.39 -27.04
CA LYS A 111 -11.70 -17.94 -28.30
C LYS A 111 -10.58 -17.08 -28.91
N ILE A 112 -9.62 -16.71 -28.08
CA ILE A 112 -8.44 -15.97 -28.52
C ILE A 112 -7.45 -16.95 -29.16
N GLU A 113 -7.10 -16.70 -30.41
CA GLU A 113 -6.27 -17.60 -31.22
C GLU A 113 -4.88 -17.04 -31.54
N THR A 114 -4.62 -15.76 -31.24
CA THR A 114 -3.36 -15.10 -31.56
C THR A 114 -2.75 -14.37 -30.37
N ALA A 115 -1.42 -14.42 -30.29
CA ALA A 115 -0.63 -13.68 -29.31
C ALA A 115 -0.71 -12.15 -29.52
N SER A 116 -1.15 -11.66 -30.69
CA SER A 116 -1.33 -10.22 -30.93
C SER A 116 -2.62 -9.65 -30.32
N SER A 117 -3.48 -10.50 -29.75
CA SER A 117 -4.73 -10.07 -29.14
C SER A 117 -4.51 -9.10 -27.97
N PHE A 118 -5.36 -8.08 -27.86
CA PHE A 118 -5.29 -7.12 -26.76
C PHE A 118 -5.44 -7.80 -25.39
N GLN A 119 -6.26 -8.86 -25.31
CA GLN A 119 -6.47 -9.67 -24.11
C GLN A 119 -5.16 -10.22 -23.56
N TRP A 120 -4.29 -10.75 -24.43
CA TRP A 120 -2.96 -11.21 -24.04
C TRP A 120 -1.99 -10.05 -23.86
N GLN A 121 -1.96 -9.12 -24.82
CA GLN A 121 -1.03 -7.98 -24.82
C GLN A 121 -1.20 -7.06 -23.61
N SER A 122 -2.40 -6.93 -23.07
CA SER A 122 -2.70 -6.11 -21.88
C SER A 122 -2.22 -6.70 -20.55
N GLN A 123 -1.78 -7.96 -20.54
CA GLN A 123 -1.23 -8.59 -19.33
C GLN A 123 0.21 -8.14 -19.09
N LEU A 124 0.62 -8.04 -17.82
CA LEU A 124 2.02 -7.81 -17.48
C LEU A 124 2.81 -9.12 -17.65
N ARG A 125 3.70 -9.15 -18.64
CA ARG A 125 4.47 -10.34 -19.02
C ARG A 125 5.95 -10.13 -18.77
N HIS A 126 6.62 -11.13 -18.21
CA HIS A 126 8.07 -11.11 -18.04
C HIS A 126 8.72 -11.94 -19.13
N ARG A 127 9.86 -11.48 -19.65
CA ARG A 127 10.68 -12.25 -20.59
C ARG A 127 12.14 -12.14 -20.22
N TRP A 128 12.88 -13.22 -20.44
CA TRP A 128 14.34 -13.20 -20.45
C TRP A 128 14.83 -12.99 -21.88
N ASP A 129 15.60 -11.94 -22.11
CA ASP A 129 16.25 -11.71 -23.41
C ASP A 129 17.62 -12.39 -23.43
N LEU A 130 17.79 -13.37 -24.31
CA LEU A 130 19.06 -14.12 -24.42
C LEU A 130 20.20 -13.29 -25.02
N LYS A 131 19.91 -12.26 -25.83
CA LYS A 131 20.94 -11.42 -26.45
C LYS A 131 21.48 -10.41 -25.45
N GLU A 132 20.58 -9.79 -24.69
CA GLU A 132 20.97 -8.82 -23.66
C GLU A 132 21.31 -9.49 -22.32
N ALA A 133 20.99 -10.79 -22.19
CA ALA A 133 21.07 -11.59 -20.97
C ALA A 133 20.38 -10.91 -19.78
N ASP A 134 19.21 -10.32 -20.01
CA ASP A 134 18.51 -9.45 -19.06
C ASP A 134 16.99 -9.73 -19.04
N CYS A 135 16.30 -9.33 -17.98
CA CYS A 135 14.87 -9.52 -17.79
C CYS A 135 14.10 -8.25 -18.17
N PHE A 136 13.02 -8.42 -18.93
CA PHE A 136 12.12 -7.34 -19.33
C PHE A 136 10.70 -7.60 -18.85
N ALA A 137 10.01 -6.55 -18.42
CA ALA A 137 8.58 -6.53 -18.20
C ALA A 137 7.91 -5.83 -19.39
N ASN A 138 6.96 -6.51 -20.02
CA ASN A 138 6.24 -6.08 -21.21
C ASN A 138 4.74 -6.02 -20.91
N ILE A 139 4.10 -4.91 -21.29
CA ILE A 139 2.65 -4.72 -21.15
C ILE A 139 2.17 -3.74 -22.23
N CYS A 140 1.20 -4.17 -23.02
CA CYS A 140 0.85 -3.55 -24.30
C CYS A 140 2.13 -3.33 -25.14
N ASP A 141 2.34 -2.10 -25.61
CA ASP A 141 3.52 -1.60 -26.32
C ASP A 141 4.66 -1.14 -25.41
N ALA A 142 4.44 -1.05 -24.09
CA ALA A 142 5.46 -0.62 -23.15
C ALA A 142 6.42 -1.77 -22.78
N GLN A 143 7.70 -1.42 -22.68
CA GLN A 143 8.77 -2.31 -22.26
C GLN A 143 9.64 -1.64 -21.20
N PHE A 144 9.92 -2.38 -20.14
CA PHE A 144 10.77 -1.94 -19.03
C PHE A 144 11.82 -2.99 -18.73
N GLY A 145 13.09 -2.59 -18.58
CA GLY A 145 14.11 -3.45 -17.98
C GLY A 145 13.80 -3.68 -16.50
N TYR A 146 13.97 -4.91 -16.02
CA TYR A 146 13.78 -5.22 -14.61
C TYR A 146 14.89 -4.54 -13.80
N SER A 147 14.54 -3.76 -12.77
CA SER A 147 15.52 -2.90 -12.08
C SER A 147 16.39 -3.62 -11.03
N TYR A 148 16.06 -4.88 -10.71
CA TYR A 148 16.82 -5.75 -9.77
C TYR A 148 17.04 -5.15 -8.37
N GLU A 149 16.17 -4.26 -7.90
CA GLU A 149 16.16 -3.90 -6.49
C GLU A 149 15.84 -5.12 -5.63
N TYR A 150 16.50 -5.22 -4.49
CA TYR A 150 16.27 -6.33 -3.57
C TYR A 150 14.96 -6.09 -2.80
N LEU A 151 13.92 -6.81 -3.20
CA LEU A 151 12.60 -6.70 -2.59
C LEU A 151 12.41 -7.72 -1.46
N GLY A 152 13.22 -8.79 -1.47
CA GLY A 152 13.11 -9.90 -0.54
C GLY A 152 11.89 -10.79 -0.82
N ASN A 153 11.53 -11.62 0.16
CA ASN A 153 10.34 -12.45 0.11
C ASN A 153 9.14 -11.62 0.59
N THR A 154 8.47 -10.91 -0.31
CA THR A 154 7.28 -10.10 0.02
C THR A 154 6.05 -10.68 -0.65
N PRO A 155 4.87 -10.64 0.00
CA PRO A 155 3.64 -11.10 -0.63
C PRO A 155 3.28 -10.24 -1.84
N ARG A 156 2.59 -10.86 -2.80
CA ARG A 156 2.02 -10.19 -3.97
C ARG A 156 0.53 -9.92 -3.74
N LEU A 157 0.04 -8.83 -4.33
CA LEU A 157 -1.37 -8.48 -4.32
C LEU A 157 -2.15 -9.46 -5.21
N VAL A 158 -3.35 -9.85 -4.78
CA VAL A 158 -4.27 -10.61 -5.64
C VAL A 158 -4.67 -9.73 -6.82
N VAL A 159 -4.34 -10.16 -8.03
CA VAL A 159 -4.56 -9.37 -9.24
C VAL A 159 -6.01 -9.53 -9.71
N THR A 160 -6.71 -8.40 -9.79
CA THR A 160 -8.11 -8.32 -10.25
C THR A 160 -8.19 -7.54 -11.57
N PRO A 161 -9.34 -7.58 -12.29
CA PRO A 161 -9.51 -6.77 -13.50
C PRO A 161 -9.37 -5.25 -13.29
N LEU A 162 -9.49 -4.77 -12.05
CA LEU A 162 -9.21 -3.36 -11.71
C LEU A 162 -7.71 -3.13 -11.55
N THR A 163 -7.01 -4.07 -10.89
CA THR A 163 -5.54 -4.07 -10.77
C THR A 163 -4.88 -4.08 -12.14
N ASP A 164 -5.32 -4.94 -13.06
CA ASP A 164 -4.81 -5.01 -14.44
C ASP A 164 -4.96 -3.67 -15.16
N ARG A 165 -6.14 -3.05 -15.05
CA ARG A 165 -6.37 -1.72 -15.63
C ARG A 165 -5.45 -0.67 -15.05
N CYS A 166 -5.21 -0.69 -13.74
CA CYS A 166 -4.23 0.19 -13.12
C CYS A 166 -2.81 -0.09 -13.62
N TYR A 167 -2.41 -1.35 -13.83
CA TYR A 167 -1.09 -1.68 -14.38
C TYR A 167 -0.92 -1.11 -15.78
N ILE A 168 -1.92 -1.28 -16.65
CA ILE A 168 -1.90 -0.70 -17.99
C ILE A 168 -1.73 0.82 -17.90
N THR A 169 -2.59 1.53 -17.16
CA THR A 169 -2.50 3.01 -17.08
C THR A 169 -1.17 3.49 -16.52
N LEU A 170 -0.69 2.88 -15.44
CA LEU A 170 0.57 3.28 -14.79
C LEU A 170 1.79 3.01 -15.68
N THR A 171 1.84 1.85 -16.33
CA THR A 171 2.95 1.52 -17.23
C THR A 171 2.93 2.36 -18.49
N GLN A 172 1.75 2.65 -19.05
CA GLN A 172 1.63 3.57 -20.17
C GLN A 172 2.06 4.99 -19.81
N SER A 173 1.68 5.50 -18.63
CA SER A 173 2.18 6.81 -18.17
C SER A 173 3.69 6.81 -18.00
N LEU A 174 4.27 5.75 -17.42
CA LEU A 174 5.71 5.61 -17.24
C LEU A 174 6.46 5.53 -18.58
N HIS A 175 5.90 4.81 -19.55
CA HIS A 175 6.46 4.71 -20.91
C HIS A 175 6.54 6.08 -21.60
N LEU A 176 5.55 6.94 -21.36
CA LEU A 176 5.50 8.32 -21.83
C LEU A 176 6.29 9.31 -20.95
N VAL A 177 7.02 8.83 -19.93
CA VAL A 177 7.75 9.67 -18.96
C VAL A 177 6.82 10.67 -18.23
N MET A 178 5.59 10.24 -17.97
CA MET A 178 4.57 10.99 -17.24
C MET A 178 4.23 10.32 -15.91
N GLY A 179 3.72 11.10 -14.96
CA GLY A 179 3.17 10.57 -13.72
C GLY A 179 1.80 9.93 -13.93
N GLY A 180 1.52 8.85 -13.20
CA GLY A 180 0.18 8.24 -13.14
C GLY A 180 -0.56 8.66 -11.88
N ALA A 181 -1.84 9.01 -12.01
CA ALA A 181 -2.71 9.38 -10.88
C ALA A 181 -3.88 8.40 -10.71
N PRO A 182 -3.69 7.23 -10.06
CA PRO A 182 -4.79 6.36 -9.69
C PRO A 182 -5.76 7.10 -8.76
N ALA A 183 -7.01 7.27 -9.19
CA ALA A 183 -8.05 7.92 -8.41
C ALA A 183 -9.10 6.90 -7.94
N GLY A 184 -9.63 7.11 -6.74
CA GLY A 184 -10.66 6.25 -6.15
C GLY A 184 -10.77 6.42 -4.63
N PRO A 185 -11.84 5.90 -3.99
CA PRO A 185 -12.05 6.00 -2.54
C PRO A 185 -10.90 5.46 -1.69
N ALA A 186 -10.82 5.84 -0.42
CA ALA A 186 -9.86 5.25 0.51
C ALA A 186 -10.08 3.73 0.64
N GLY A 187 -9.01 2.96 0.80
CA GLY A 187 -9.09 1.50 0.94
C GLY A 187 -9.26 0.69 -0.36
N THR A 188 -9.39 1.32 -1.53
CA THR A 188 -9.55 0.60 -2.83
C THR A 188 -8.25 0.07 -3.43
N GLY A 189 -7.22 -0.18 -2.61
CA GLY A 189 -5.97 -0.81 -3.06
C GLY A 189 -5.02 0.06 -3.90
N LYS A 190 -5.32 1.33 -4.19
CA LYS A 190 -4.49 2.20 -5.07
C LYS A 190 -2.99 2.15 -4.78
N THR A 191 -2.62 2.42 -3.53
CA THR A 191 -1.23 2.42 -3.08
C THR A 191 -0.59 1.03 -3.14
N GLU A 192 -1.34 -0.01 -2.78
CA GLU A 192 -0.87 -1.39 -2.82
C GLU A 192 -0.69 -1.88 -4.26
N THR A 193 -1.56 -1.46 -5.19
CA THR A 193 -1.42 -1.70 -6.63
C THR A 193 -0.14 -1.06 -7.17
N THR A 194 0.17 0.19 -6.81
CA THR A 194 1.43 0.84 -7.21
C THR A 194 2.65 0.13 -6.62
N LYS A 195 2.59 -0.28 -5.35
CA LYS A 195 3.66 -1.08 -4.72
C LYS A 195 3.85 -2.43 -5.43
N ASP A 196 2.76 -3.11 -5.76
CA ASP A 196 2.83 -4.42 -6.42
C ASP A 196 3.36 -4.31 -7.85
N LEU A 197 2.98 -3.27 -8.60
CA LEU A 197 3.57 -2.97 -9.91
C LEU A 197 5.08 -2.72 -9.79
N GLY A 198 5.50 -1.91 -8.81
CA GLY A 198 6.91 -1.66 -8.54
C GLY A 198 7.68 -2.95 -8.25
N LYS A 199 7.11 -3.85 -7.45
CA LYS A 199 7.68 -5.19 -7.22
C LYS A 199 7.80 -6.00 -8.51
N ALA A 200 6.79 -5.91 -9.37
CA ALA A 200 6.74 -6.61 -10.64
C ALA A 200 7.83 -6.16 -11.62
N ILE A 201 8.22 -4.89 -11.60
CA ILE A 201 9.31 -4.34 -12.44
C ILE A 201 10.66 -4.27 -11.70
N GLY A 202 10.72 -4.77 -10.46
CA GLY A 202 11.95 -4.80 -9.67
C GLY A 202 12.40 -3.43 -9.17
N MET A 203 11.48 -2.48 -9.01
CA MET A 203 11.73 -1.12 -8.54
C MET A 203 11.27 -0.94 -7.09
N MET A 204 12.04 -0.15 -6.35
CA MET A 204 11.65 0.30 -5.01
C MET A 204 10.59 1.41 -5.11
N VAL A 205 9.47 1.23 -4.42
CA VAL A 205 8.36 2.19 -4.38
C VAL A 205 8.38 2.93 -3.05
N TYR A 206 8.64 4.23 -3.11
CA TYR A 206 8.51 5.12 -1.95
C TYR A 206 7.06 5.59 -1.86
N VAL A 207 6.42 5.27 -0.74
CA VAL A 207 5.06 5.72 -0.45
C VAL A 207 5.12 6.75 0.65
N PHE A 208 4.90 8.00 0.27
CA PHE A 208 4.63 9.08 1.20
C PHE A 208 3.15 9.02 1.54
N ASN A 209 2.86 8.56 2.76
CA ASN A 209 1.48 8.45 3.19
C ASN A 209 0.94 9.84 3.51
N CYS A 210 -0.06 10.26 2.75
CA CYS A 210 -0.76 11.52 3.00
C CYS A 210 -1.87 11.38 4.06
N SER A 211 -2.03 10.20 4.69
CA SER A 211 -3.04 9.96 5.73
C SER A 211 -2.48 9.30 7.00
N GLU A 212 -3.00 9.71 8.13
CA GLU A 212 -2.38 9.54 9.45
C GLU A 212 -3.22 8.59 10.33
N GLN A 213 -3.34 7.31 9.98
CA GLN A 213 -4.40 6.43 10.54
C GLN A 213 -3.91 5.09 11.13
N MET A 214 -2.61 4.76 11.13
CA MET A 214 -2.16 3.37 11.34
C MET A 214 -1.46 3.00 12.66
N ASP A 215 -1.43 3.85 13.70
CA ASP A 215 -0.62 3.57 14.91
C ASP A 215 -1.33 2.82 16.06
N PHE A 216 -2.66 2.64 16.05
CA PHE A 216 -3.38 2.08 17.20
C PHE A 216 -3.09 0.58 17.50
N ARG A 217 -2.87 -0.26 16.49
CA ARG A 217 -2.70 -1.73 16.67
C ARG A 217 -1.40 -2.13 17.38
N ARG A 218 -0.38 -1.27 17.38
CA ARG A 218 0.94 -1.60 17.96
C ARG A 218 0.98 -1.45 19.48
N SER A 219 0.07 -0.66 20.07
CA SER A 219 0.14 -0.25 21.49
C SER A 219 -0.62 -1.17 22.47
N ASP A 220 -1.52 -2.05 22.01
CA ASP A 220 -2.37 -2.91 22.87
C ASP A 220 -2.42 -4.37 22.33
N ARG A 221 -1.28 -5.07 22.30
CA ARG A 221 -1.13 -6.43 21.72
C ARG A 221 -1.99 -7.54 22.36
N ASN A 222 -2.39 -7.39 23.63
CA ASN A 222 -3.08 -8.44 24.39
C ASN A 222 -4.61 -8.28 24.39
N ARG A 223 -5.15 -7.22 23.77
CA ARG A 223 -6.57 -6.92 23.77
C ARG A 223 -7.25 -7.56 22.55
N PRO A 224 -8.46 -8.15 22.69
CA PRO A 224 -9.23 -8.66 21.57
C PRO A 224 -9.36 -7.63 20.44
N GLU A 225 -9.24 -8.11 19.19
CA GLU A 225 -9.14 -7.27 18.00
C GLU A 225 -10.38 -6.37 17.80
N ASP A 226 -11.56 -6.91 18.09
CA ASP A 226 -12.85 -6.24 18.06
C ASP A 226 -12.89 -5.04 19.03
N GLN A 227 -12.34 -5.17 20.23
CA GLN A 227 -12.23 -4.07 21.21
C GLN A 227 -11.26 -2.99 20.77
N VAL A 228 -10.13 -3.38 20.17
CA VAL A 228 -9.15 -2.42 19.63
C VAL A 228 -9.75 -1.66 18.45
N LEU A 229 -10.47 -2.36 17.56
CA LEU A 229 -11.13 -1.79 16.40
C LEU A 229 -12.26 -0.83 16.79
N MET A 230 -13.17 -1.27 17.66
CA MET A 230 -14.26 -0.44 18.17
C MET A 230 -13.72 0.85 18.80
N ARG A 231 -12.69 0.72 19.64
CA ARG A 231 -12.10 1.87 20.32
C ARG A 231 -11.38 2.83 19.37
N ALA A 232 -10.62 2.30 18.41
CA ALA A 232 -9.99 3.12 17.38
C ALA A 232 -11.04 3.86 16.53
N LEU A 233 -12.11 3.17 16.13
CA LEU A 233 -13.22 3.77 15.37
C LEU A 233 -13.95 4.85 16.16
N ARG A 234 -14.29 4.59 17.44
CA ARG A 234 -14.98 5.56 18.28
C ARG A 234 -14.09 6.76 18.59
N ASP A 235 -12.95 6.53 19.24
CA ASP A 235 -12.11 7.59 19.80
C ASP A 235 -11.55 8.52 18.70
N PHE A 236 -11.32 8.01 17.48
CA PHE A 236 -10.84 8.82 16.35
C PHE A 236 -11.93 9.65 15.66
N ASN A 237 -13.18 9.22 15.73
CA ASN A 237 -14.29 9.88 15.05
C ASN A 237 -15.07 10.79 16.01
N THR A 238 -15.19 10.46 17.30
CA THR A 238 -15.88 11.30 18.30
C THR A 238 -15.47 12.78 18.28
N PRO A 239 -14.17 13.15 18.13
CA PRO A 239 -13.79 14.57 18.06
C PRO A 239 -14.28 15.30 16.81
N LYS A 240 -14.68 14.58 15.75
CA LYS A 240 -15.08 15.10 14.43
C LYS A 240 -16.60 15.16 14.25
N ILE A 241 -17.36 14.48 15.10
CA ILE A 241 -18.81 14.40 15.02
C ILE A 241 -19.41 15.62 15.72
N VAL A 242 -20.47 16.18 15.13
CA VAL A 242 -21.24 17.27 15.73
C VAL A 242 -21.96 16.73 16.97
N THR A 243 -22.11 17.55 18.01
CA THR A 243 -22.72 17.12 19.29
C THR A 243 -24.10 16.48 19.08
N GLU A 244 -24.91 17.02 18.16
CA GLU A 244 -26.24 16.51 17.82
C GLU A 244 -26.21 15.09 17.23
N ASP A 245 -25.17 14.76 16.47
CA ASP A 245 -24.99 13.46 15.81
C ASP A 245 -24.26 12.43 16.70
N THR A 246 -23.82 12.83 17.89
CA THR A 246 -23.03 11.96 18.77
C THR A 246 -23.84 10.75 19.24
N SER A 247 -25.13 10.92 19.51
CA SER A 247 -26.02 9.82 19.91
C SER A 247 -26.24 8.83 18.76
N ILE A 248 -26.41 9.33 17.52
CA ILE A 248 -26.54 8.51 16.31
C ILE A 248 -25.25 7.72 16.07
N PHE A 249 -24.10 8.39 16.16
CA PHE A 249 -22.79 7.75 16.02
C PHE A 249 -22.56 6.64 17.05
N MET A 250 -22.90 6.89 18.32
CA MET A 250 -22.78 5.85 19.37
C MET A 250 -23.78 4.71 19.16
N GLY A 251 -24.98 4.99 18.63
CA GLY A 251 -25.94 3.96 18.22
C GLY A 251 -25.38 3.04 17.15
N LEU A 252 -24.81 3.61 16.07
CA LEU A 252 -24.16 2.85 15.00
C LEU A 252 -22.98 2.01 15.49
N ILE A 253 -22.20 2.54 16.45
CA ILE A 253 -21.11 1.78 17.08
C ILE A 253 -21.69 0.60 17.89
N GLY A 254 -22.78 0.81 18.62
CA GLY A 254 -23.48 -0.25 19.35
C GLY A 254 -24.03 -1.36 18.44
N ASP A 255 -24.53 -0.98 17.27
CA ASP A 255 -25.03 -1.93 16.26
C ASP A 255 -23.89 -2.74 15.60
N LEU A 256 -22.74 -2.10 15.33
CA LEU A 256 -21.56 -2.78 14.76
C LEU A 256 -20.84 -3.69 15.77
N PHE A 257 -20.84 -3.31 17.05
CA PHE A 257 -20.11 -3.98 18.12
C PHE A 257 -21.04 -4.32 19.30
N PRO A 258 -22.02 -5.22 19.11
CA PRO A 258 -23.00 -5.55 20.13
C PRO A 258 -22.32 -6.15 21.37
N ALA A 259 -22.77 -5.72 22.56
CA ALA A 259 -22.28 -6.16 23.87
C ALA A 259 -20.80 -5.82 24.20
N LEU A 260 -20.15 -4.93 23.43
CA LEU A 260 -18.80 -4.45 23.71
C LEU A 260 -18.83 -3.03 24.29
N ASP A 261 -18.81 -2.91 25.62
CA ASP A 261 -18.61 -1.61 26.30
C ASP A 261 -17.14 -1.42 26.66
N VAL A 262 -16.40 -0.76 25.76
CA VAL A 262 -14.96 -0.52 25.93
C VAL A 262 -14.73 0.93 26.36
N PRO A 263 -14.34 1.22 27.61
CA PRO A 263 -14.13 2.60 28.05
C PRO A 263 -12.96 3.26 27.31
N ARG A 264 -13.03 4.59 27.16
CA ARG A 264 -11.91 5.40 26.64
C ARG A 264 -10.70 5.23 27.56
N LYS A 265 -9.52 4.99 26.99
CA LYS A 265 -8.27 5.03 27.77
C LYS A 265 -7.99 6.46 28.18
N ARG A 266 -7.79 6.67 29.46
CA ARG A 266 -7.46 7.99 30.02
C ARG A 266 -6.07 7.93 30.63
N ASN A 267 -5.31 9.00 30.40
CA ASN A 267 -4.09 9.26 31.13
C ASN A 267 -4.40 10.30 32.21
N LEU A 268 -4.76 9.82 33.41
CA LEU A 268 -5.21 10.69 34.50
C LEU A 268 -4.12 11.66 34.97
N ASP A 269 -2.85 11.28 34.90
CA ASP A 269 -1.75 12.15 35.30
C ASP A 269 -1.49 13.24 34.27
N PHE A 270 -1.64 12.92 32.98
CA PHE A 270 -1.64 13.94 31.94
C PHE A 270 -2.80 14.91 32.10
N GLU A 271 -4.03 14.42 32.32
CA GLU A 271 -5.21 15.27 32.55
C GLU A 271 -5.05 16.22 33.75
N LYS A 272 -4.45 15.75 34.86
CA LYS A 272 -4.10 16.63 36.00
C LYS A 272 -3.13 17.74 35.59
N THR A 273 -2.13 17.40 34.78
CA THR A 273 -1.13 18.37 34.32
C THR A 273 -1.75 19.41 33.38
N VAL A 274 -2.67 18.98 32.50
CA VAL A 274 -3.45 19.88 31.64
C VAL A 274 -4.32 20.82 32.47
N ARG A 275 -4.99 20.29 33.52
CA ARG A 275 -5.81 21.08 34.44
C ARG A 275 -4.95 22.14 35.16
N GLN A 276 -3.74 21.79 35.59
CA GLN A 276 -2.81 22.76 36.17
C GLN A 276 -2.35 23.81 35.14
N ALA A 277 -2.03 23.41 33.92
CA ALA A 277 -1.63 24.33 32.86
C ALA A 277 -2.73 25.34 32.49
N ALA A 278 -4.00 24.92 32.50
CA ALA A 278 -5.14 25.79 32.30
C ALA A 278 -5.24 26.85 33.41
N LEU A 279 -5.04 26.45 34.69
CA LEU A 279 -4.99 27.38 35.81
C LEU A 279 -3.82 28.36 35.73
N ASP A 280 -2.64 27.90 35.31
CA ASP A 280 -1.47 28.76 35.10
C ASP A 280 -1.71 29.84 34.03
N LEU A 281 -2.53 29.52 33.02
CA LEU A 281 -2.98 30.45 31.98
C LEU A 281 -4.20 31.28 32.41
N LYS A 282 -4.66 31.15 33.65
CA LYS A 282 -5.85 31.82 34.22
C LYS A 282 -7.15 31.49 33.48
N LEU A 283 -7.24 30.28 32.94
CA LEU A 283 -8.43 29.74 32.27
C LEU A 283 -9.29 28.96 33.27
N GLN A 284 -10.57 28.74 32.92
CA GLN A 284 -11.47 27.86 33.66
C GLN A 284 -11.27 26.41 33.21
N PRO A 285 -10.79 25.49 34.07
CA PRO A 285 -10.53 24.10 33.69
C PRO A 285 -11.81 23.26 33.72
N GLU A 286 -12.74 23.54 32.81
CA GLU A 286 -13.93 22.71 32.59
C GLU A 286 -13.55 21.35 31.97
N ASP A 287 -14.25 20.28 32.34
CA ASP A 287 -13.91 18.93 31.88
C ASP A 287 -13.97 18.79 30.34
N ASN A 288 -14.91 19.48 29.69
CA ASN A 288 -14.98 19.52 28.23
C ASN A 288 -13.76 20.20 27.61
N PHE A 289 -13.24 21.28 28.23
CA PHE A 289 -12.04 21.95 27.76
C PHE A 289 -10.81 21.04 27.90
N ILE A 290 -10.66 20.39 29.06
CA ILE A 290 -9.58 19.42 29.30
C ILE A 290 -9.67 18.27 28.29
N LEU A 291 -10.88 17.73 28.04
CA LEU A 291 -11.11 16.68 27.05
C LEU A 291 -10.63 17.11 25.65
N LYS A 292 -10.91 18.35 25.23
CA LYS A 292 -10.44 18.87 23.93
C LYS A 292 -8.92 18.97 23.83
N VAL A 293 -8.24 19.36 24.91
CA VAL A 293 -6.76 19.38 24.95
C VAL A 293 -6.19 17.97 24.88
N VAL A 294 -6.78 17.01 25.59
CA VAL A 294 -6.35 15.59 25.52
C VAL A 294 -6.59 15.01 24.12
N GLN A 295 -7.77 15.27 23.54
CA GLN A 295 -8.08 14.85 22.16
C GLN A 295 -7.09 15.44 21.15
N LEU A 296 -6.63 16.68 21.35
CA LEU A 296 -5.60 17.28 20.51
C LEU A 296 -4.28 16.49 20.58
N VAL A 297 -3.84 16.06 21.76
CA VAL A 297 -2.64 15.23 21.92
C VAL A 297 -2.80 13.86 21.30
N GLU A 298 -3.91 13.18 21.60
CA GLU A 298 -4.21 11.85 21.03
C GLU A 298 -4.26 11.90 19.50
N LEU A 299 -4.76 13.01 18.94
CA LEU A 299 -4.69 13.24 17.51
C LEU A 299 -3.25 13.52 17.07
N LEU A 300 -2.49 14.40 17.73
CA LEU A 300 -1.11 14.72 17.35
C LEU A 300 -0.14 13.53 17.44
N GLU A 301 -0.40 12.56 18.31
CA GLU A 301 0.38 11.30 18.37
C GLU A 301 0.15 10.42 17.15
N VAL A 302 -0.99 10.56 16.49
CA VAL A 302 -1.40 9.78 15.32
C VAL A 302 -1.24 10.59 14.03
N ARG A 303 -1.28 11.93 14.13
CA ARG A 303 -1.41 12.92 13.06
C ARG A 303 -0.37 14.04 13.17
N HIS A 304 0.42 14.26 12.13
CA HIS A 304 1.27 15.43 11.99
C HIS A 304 0.48 16.73 11.74
N SER A 305 -0.72 16.65 11.17
CA SER A 305 -1.58 17.82 10.90
C SER A 305 -2.97 17.66 11.52
N VAL A 306 -3.32 18.60 12.40
CA VAL A 306 -4.61 18.62 13.12
C VAL A 306 -5.29 19.98 12.94
N PHE A 307 -6.58 19.94 12.61
CA PHE A 307 -7.42 21.14 12.55
C PHE A 307 -8.22 21.29 13.84
N ILE A 308 -8.16 22.48 14.45
CA ILE A 308 -9.06 22.86 15.55
C ILE A 308 -10.18 23.71 14.94
N ILE A 309 -11.36 23.12 14.77
CA ILE A 309 -12.50 23.74 14.09
C ILE A 309 -13.48 24.28 15.13
N GLY A 310 -14.02 25.48 14.88
CA GLY A 310 -15.02 26.12 15.74
C GLY A 310 -15.17 27.61 15.45
N LEU A 311 -16.23 28.21 15.98
CA LEU A 311 -16.52 29.64 15.81
C LEU A 311 -15.49 30.52 16.54
N ALA A 312 -15.43 31.80 16.20
CA ALA A 312 -14.61 32.76 16.94
C ALA A 312 -15.04 32.80 18.42
N GLY A 313 -14.08 32.95 19.35
CA GLY A 313 -14.37 33.01 20.78
C GLY A 313 -14.59 31.65 21.49
N THR A 314 -14.61 30.53 20.78
CA THR A 314 -14.82 29.20 21.41
C THR A 314 -13.57 28.58 22.04
N GLY A 315 -12.56 29.39 22.37
CA GLY A 315 -11.34 28.92 23.05
C GLY A 315 -10.35 28.10 22.20
N LYS A 316 -10.50 28.05 20.87
CA LYS A 316 -9.62 27.26 19.97
C LYS A 316 -8.13 27.53 20.19
N SER A 317 -7.75 28.80 20.26
CA SER A 317 -6.37 29.22 20.48
C SER A 317 -5.88 28.78 21.86
N GLU A 318 -6.78 28.81 22.85
CA GLU A 318 -6.44 28.44 24.22
C GLU A 318 -6.29 26.92 24.39
N VAL A 319 -6.93 26.09 23.56
CA VAL A 319 -6.73 24.62 23.57
C VAL A 319 -5.27 24.27 23.27
N TRP A 320 -4.71 24.73 22.15
CA TRP A 320 -3.34 24.38 21.79
C TRP A 320 -2.30 25.14 22.64
N LYS A 321 -2.59 26.36 23.10
CA LYS A 321 -1.74 27.08 24.06
C LYS A 321 -1.68 26.38 25.41
N THR A 322 -2.80 25.84 25.89
CA THR A 322 -2.83 25.02 27.11
C THR A 322 -2.00 23.76 26.94
N LEU A 323 -2.05 23.13 25.76
CA LEU A 323 -1.17 22.00 25.45
C LEU A 323 0.32 22.40 25.48
N TYR A 324 0.67 23.52 24.84
CA TYR A 324 2.03 24.07 24.87
C TYR A 324 2.53 24.32 26.31
N LYS A 325 1.67 24.92 27.15
CA LYS A 325 1.97 25.16 28.57
C LYS A 325 2.10 23.84 29.35
N THR A 326 1.26 22.85 29.05
CA THR A 326 1.34 21.50 29.63
C THR A 326 2.71 20.87 29.34
N TYR A 327 3.16 20.88 28.08
CA TYR A 327 4.49 20.38 27.71
C TYR A 327 5.63 21.16 28.37
N SER A 328 5.50 22.49 28.48
CA SER A 328 6.46 23.31 29.19
C SER A 328 6.55 22.94 30.68
N ASN A 329 5.40 22.70 31.33
CA ASN A 329 5.34 22.27 32.74
C ASN A 329 5.93 20.86 32.93
N MET A 330 5.85 20.00 31.91
CA MET A 330 6.52 18.69 31.87
C MET A 330 8.02 18.77 31.54
N LYS A 331 8.60 19.98 31.46
CA LYS A 331 10.00 20.25 31.09
C LYS A 331 10.38 19.78 29.69
N LEU A 332 9.39 19.61 28.81
CA LEU A 332 9.64 19.47 27.38
C LEU A 332 9.94 20.85 26.79
N LYS A 333 10.51 20.88 25.57
CA LYS A 333 10.82 22.10 24.82
C LYS A 333 9.91 22.20 23.60
N PRO A 334 8.59 22.45 23.78
CA PRO A 334 7.69 22.62 22.65
C PRO A 334 8.08 23.88 21.87
N TYR A 335 7.87 23.85 20.55
CA TYR A 335 8.04 24.99 19.66
C TYR A 335 6.74 25.18 18.89
N PHE A 336 6.33 26.43 18.70
CA PHE A 336 5.26 26.78 17.78
C PHE A 336 5.67 28.03 17.02
N ASN A 337 5.15 28.15 15.81
CA ASN A 337 5.16 29.38 15.07
C ASN A 337 3.76 29.67 14.55
N ASP A 338 3.28 30.89 14.78
CA ASP A 338 1.93 31.30 14.39
C ASP A 338 2.02 32.02 13.04
N ILE A 339 1.33 31.48 12.04
CA ILE A 339 1.39 31.97 10.66
C ILE A 339 -0.05 32.23 10.19
N GLU A 340 -0.30 33.42 9.67
CA GLU A 340 -1.52 33.74 8.94
C GLU A 340 -1.27 33.53 7.43
N PRO A 341 -1.69 32.40 6.85
CA PRO A 341 -1.38 32.07 5.46
C PRO A 341 -1.99 33.07 4.47
N LYS A 342 -3.05 33.81 4.85
CA LYS A 342 -3.66 34.83 3.99
C LYS A 342 -2.96 36.20 4.07
N ALA A 343 -1.98 36.37 4.95
CA ALA A 343 -1.23 37.61 5.07
C ALA A 343 -0.15 37.75 3.98
N VAL A 344 0.21 36.65 3.31
CA VAL A 344 1.21 36.60 2.24
C VAL A 344 0.62 35.93 1.00
N THR A 345 1.25 36.14 -0.15
CA THR A 345 0.87 35.43 -1.37
C THR A 345 1.30 33.97 -1.32
N ASN A 346 0.65 33.10 -2.11
CA ASN A 346 1.03 31.68 -2.18
C ASN A 346 2.48 31.49 -2.62
N ASP A 347 2.96 32.31 -3.56
CA ASP A 347 4.33 32.26 -4.06
C ASP A 347 5.34 32.64 -2.96
N GLU A 348 5.01 33.63 -2.12
CA GLU A 348 5.83 33.98 -0.96
C GLU A 348 5.79 32.94 0.15
N LEU A 349 4.70 32.18 0.28
CA LEU A 349 4.54 31.16 1.32
C LEU A 349 5.18 29.82 0.93
N PHE A 350 5.01 29.39 -0.33
CA PHE A 350 5.43 28.08 -0.81
C PHE A 350 6.67 28.11 -1.71
N GLY A 351 7.09 29.28 -2.17
CA GLY A 351 8.14 29.44 -3.15
C GLY A 351 7.64 29.41 -4.59
N VAL A 352 8.41 30.00 -5.49
CA VAL A 352 8.08 30.11 -6.91
C VAL A 352 9.34 30.05 -7.76
N ILE A 353 9.23 29.50 -8.96
CA ILE A 353 10.30 29.60 -9.95
C ILE A 353 10.31 31.03 -10.48
N SER A 354 11.41 31.74 -10.26
CA SER A 354 11.60 33.09 -10.77
C SER A 354 11.46 33.10 -12.29
N ALA A 355 10.50 33.85 -12.82
CA ALA A 355 10.27 33.95 -14.27
C ALA A 355 11.49 34.52 -15.02
N THR A 356 12.33 35.29 -14.33
CA THR A 356 13.49 35.97 -14.92
C THR A 356 14.74 35.10 -14.88
N THR A 357 15.04 34.47 -13.74
CA THR A 357 16.27 33.68 -13.56
C THR A 357 16.08 32.19 -13.83
N ARG A 358 14.83 31.72 -13.88
CA ARG A 358 14.44 30.29 -13.92
C ARG A 358 14.98 29.48 -12.75
N GLU A 359 15.40 30.14 -11.67
CA GLU A 359 15.83 29.52 -10.44
C GLU A 359 14.67 29.45 -9.45
N TRP A 360 14.69 28.42 -8.61
CA TRP A 360 13.74 28.28 -7.53
C TRP A 360 14.01 29.32 -6.44
N VAL A 361 12.99 30.08 -6.06
CA VAL A 361 13.03 30.98 -4.91
C VAL A 361 12.17 30.34 -3.82
N ASP A 362 12.80 29.98 -2.71
CA ASP A 362 12.10 29.40 -1.56
C ASP A 362 11.07 30.39 -0.98
N GLY A 363 9.95 29.85 -0.50
CA GLY A 363 9.01 30.62 0.30
C GLY A 363 9.67 31.11 1.59
N LYS A 364 9.16 32.19 2.16
CA LYS A 364 9.63 32.69 3.46
C LYS A 364 9.46 31.57 4.49
N SER A 365 10.57 31.14 5.09
CA SER A 365 10.56 30.39 6.34
C SER A 365 10.08 31.34 7.44
N LEU A 366 8.77 31.52 7.54
CA LEU A 366 8.16 32.29 8.62
C LEU A 366 8.34 31.53 9.93
#